data_AF-A0A844X406-F1
#
_entry.id   AF-A0A844X406-F1
#
_cell.length_a   1.000
_cell.length_b   1.000
_cell.length_c   1.000
_cell.angle_alpha   90.00
_cell.angle_beta   90.00
_cell.angle_gamma   90.00
#
_symmetry.space_group_name_H-M   'P 1'
#
loop_
_entity.id
_entity.type
_entity.pdbx_description
1 polymer ?
#
loop_
_entity_poly.entity_id
_entity_poly.type
_entity_poly.pdbx_seq_one_letter_code
_entity_poly.pdbx_strand_id
1 'polypeptide(L)'
;MTSNNAKSITETQQRDQLQRQIWKIADEVRGAVDGWDFKQYVLGSLFYRFISENFANYIQAGDESIDYSALPDDVITDEIKKDAIKTKGYFIYPSQLFCKIVAEANTNPSLNTDLANIFNAIESSAIGYPSESDIKGLFADFDTTSNRLGNTVADKNKRLAAVLNGVAELDFGDFADHKIDLFGDAYEYLISNYASNAGKSGGEFFTPPNVSRLISQLALHNQKKVNKIYDPAAGSGSLLLQAKKQFDEHIIEDGFFGQEINHTTYNLARMNMFLHNINYDKFEIALGDTLLNPKFGDEKPFDAIVSNPPYSIKWIGSDDPTLINDDRYAPAGVLAPKSKADFAFIMHALSYLSDRGRAAIVTFPGIFYRGGAEQKIRKYLVDNHYVETVISLAPNLFYGTSIAVNILVLAKNKTVKTTQFIDASKLFKKETNNSVLTDEHIQQIMQVFASKQDIEYFAKSVDNQTIADNDYNLAVSSYVEAEDTREVIDIKQLNANIAETVKKINTLRADIDEIIKEIEA
;
A
#
# COMPACT_ATOMS: atom_id res chain seq x y z
N MET A 1 43.85 21.27 -18.51
CA MET A 1 42.99 20.07 -18.53
C MET A 1 42.37 19.93 -17.16
N THR A 2 41.24 20.61 -16.94
CA THR A 2 40.44 20.50 -15.72
C THR A 2 39.39 19.42 -15.97
N SER A 3 39.60 18.24 -15.38
CA SER A 3 38.62 17.16 -15.37
C SER A 3 37.43 17.56 -14.51
N ASN A 4 36.27 17.75 -15.12
CA ASN A 4 35.00 17.90 -14.42
C ASN A 4 34.63 16.54 -13.80
N ASN A 5 34.84 16.39 -12.49
CA ASN A 5 34.22 15.32 -11.71
C ASN A 5 32.75 15.69 -11.49
N ALA A 6 31.86 15.28 -12.41
CA ALA A 6 30.44 15.24 -12.12
C ALA A 6 30.21 14.15 -11.08
N LYS A 7 29.82 14.54 -9.85
CA LYS A 7 29.37 13.61 -8.82
C LYS A 7 28.15 12.85 -9.34
N SER A 8 28.22 11.53 -9.46
CA SER A 8 27.02 10.74 -9.75
C SER A 8 26.07 10.86 -8.56
N ILE A 9 24.84 11.29 -8.84
CA ILE A 9 23.76 11.40 -7.85
C ILE A 9 23.32 9.97 -7.51
N THR A 10 23.09 9.65 -6.23
CA THR A 10 22.59 8.32 -5.84
C THR A 10 21.11 8.15 -6.21
N GLU A 11 20.63 6.93 -6.43
CA GLU A 11 19.21 6.64 -6.76
C GLU A 11 18.24 7.28 -5.74
N THR A 12 18.58 7.26 -4.45
CA THR A 12 17.80 7.94 -3.40
C THR A 12 17.70 9.44 -3.63
N GLN A 13 18.79 10.09 -4.04
CA GLN A 13 18.81 11.54 -4.30
C GLN A 13 18.03 11.90 -5.57
N GLN A 14 18.07 11.03 -6.60
CA GLN A 14 17.24 11.19 -7.80
C GLN A 14 15.75 11.05 -7.45
N ARG A 15 15.38 10.04 -6.65
CA ARG A 15 14.01 9.88 -6.13
C ARG A 15 13.56 11.10 -5.34
N ASP A 16 14.35 11.59 -4.39
CA ASP A 16 14.00 12.77 -3.59
C ASP A 16 13.89 14.06 -4.43
N GLN A 17 14.68 14.18 -5.49
CA GLN A 17 14.60 15.32 -6.41
C GLN A 17 13.32 15.24 -7.26
N LEU A 18 13.03 14.07 -7.83
CA LEU A 18 11.84 13.78 -8.60
C LEU A 18 10.57 14.04 -7.76
N GLN A 19 10.55 13.53 -6.53
CA GLN A 19 9.49 13.75 -5.55
C GLN A 19 9.23 15.24 -5.27
N ARG A 20 10.31 16.03 -5.06
CA ARG A 20 10.20 17.48 -4.84
C ARG A 20 9.69 18.21 -6.08
N GLN A 21 10.14 17.82 -7.27
CA GLN A 21 9.72 18.45 -8.52
C GLN A 21 8.25 18.17 -8.82
N ILE A 22 7.83 16.91 -8.66
CA ILE A 22 6.43 16.50 -8.75
C ILE A 22 5.55 17.31 -7.80
N TRP A 23 5.98 17.46 -6.55
CA TRP A 23 5.21 18.22 -5.56
C TRP A 23 5.13 19.71 -5.92
N LYS A 24 6.24 20.29 -6.40
CA LYS A 24 6.26 21.67 -6.89
C LYS A 24 5.27 21.88 -8.03
N ILE A 25 5.21 20.96 -9.01
CA ILE A 25 4.22 21.01 -10.11
C ILE A 25 2.80 20.91 -9.55
N ALA A 26 2.56 19.99 -8.62
CA ALA A 26 1.25 19.84 -8.00
C ALA A 26 0.83 21.14 -7.28
N ASP A 27 1.73 21.79 -6.53
CA ASP A 27 1.45 23.06 -5.84
C ASP A 27 1.26 24.23 -6.81
N GLU A 28 2.06 24.33 -7.88
CA GLU A 28 1.98 25.40 -8.88
C GLU A 28 0.66 25.34 -9.66
N VAL A 29 0.17 24.13 -9.96
CA VAL A 29 -1.04 23.96 -10.76
C VAL A 29 -2.31 23.85 -9.90
N ARG A 30 -2.19 23.50 -8.61
CA ARG A 30 -3.32 23.47 -7.64
C ARG A 30 -4.04 24.82 -7.55
N GLY A 31 -3.33 25.95 -7.61
CA GLY A 31 -3.95 27.28 -7.61
C GLY A 31 -4.99 27.45 -6.50
N ALA A 32 -6.26 27.72 -6.87
CA ALA A 32 -7.40 27.89 -5.95
C ALA A 32 -8.32 26.65 -5.83
N VAL A 33 -7.92 25.51 -6.39
CA VAL A 33 -8.72 24.27 -6.44
C VAL A 33 -8.24 23.31 -5.36
N ASP A 34 -9.14 22.51 -4.80
CA ASP A 34 -8.79 21.53 -3.78
C ASP A 34 -7.78 20.51 -4.32
N GLY A 35 -6.77 20.19 -3.50
CA GLY A 35 -5.65 19.32 -3.90
C GLY A 35 -6.09 17.90 -4.24
N TRP A 36 -7.24 17.46 -3.72
CA TRP A 36 -7.82 16.16 -4.00
C TRP A 36 -8.33 16.03 -5.43
N ASP A 37 -8.99 17.07 -5.96
CA ASP A 37 -9.54 17.05 -7.32
C ASP A 37 -8.43 17.13 -8.37
N PHE A 38 -7.33 17.81 -8.02
CA PHE A 38 -6.22 17.97 -8.94
C PHE A 38 -5.37 16.69 -9.11
N LYS A 39 -5.47 15.75 -8.17
CA LYS A 39 -4.81 14.44 -8.19
C LYS A 39 -5.06 13.69 -9.51
N GLN A 40 -6.30 13.66 -9.97
CA GLN A 40 -6.70 12.88 -11.15
C GLN A 40 -5.99 13.40 -12.41
N TYR A 41 -5.81 14.71 -12.54
CA TYR A 41 -5.12 15.31 -13.68
C TYR A 41 -3.61 15.07 -13.66
N VAL A 42 -2.96 15.16 -12.50
CA VAL A 42 -1.52 14.89 -12.40
C VAL A 42 -1.24 13.40 -12.64
N LEU A 43 -1.95 12.51 -11.94
CA LEU A 43 -1.76 11.07 -12.07
C LEU A 43 -2.11 10.57 -13.48
N GLY A 44 -3.21 11.04 -14.07
CA GLY A 44 -3.58 10.64 -15.43
C GLY A 44 -2.66 11.23 -16.50
N SER A 45 -2.11 12.44 -16.31
CA SER A 45 -1.10 13.00 -17.23
C SER A 45 0.22 12.24 -17.13
N LEU A 46 0.64 11.87 -15.92
CA LEU A 46 1.82 11.04 -15.70
C LEU A 46 1.65 9.65 -16.32
N PHE A 47 0.48 9.05 -16.15
CA PHE A 47 0.13 7.78 -16.79
C PHE A 47 0.13 7.90 -18.32
N TYR A 48 -0.48 8.95 -18.87
CA TYR A 48 -0.48 9.22 -20.31
C TYR A 48 0.94 9.38 -20.88
N ARG A 49 1.81 10.11 -20.16
CA ARG A 49 3.24 10.21 -20.50
C ARG A 49 3.89 8.83 -20.53
N PHE A 50 3.71 8.04 -19.47
CA PHE A 50 4.29 6.70 -19.38
C PHE A 50 3.86 5.80 -20.55
N ILE A 51 2.56 5.68 -20.81
CA ILE A 51 2.09 4.80 -21.91
C ILE A 51 2.55 5.31 -23.27
N SER A 52 2.67 6.63 -23.47
CA SER A 52 3.20 7.20 -24.71
C SER A 52 4.67 6.83 -24.91
N GLU A 53 5.49 6.98 -23.88
CA GLU A 53 6.92 6.66 -23.94
C GLU A 53 7.14 5.14 -24.05
N ASN A 54 6.40 4.32 -23.28
CA ASN A 54 6.49 2.86 -23.34
C ASN A 54 6.08 2.33 -24.72
N PHE A 55 5.03 2.91 -25.32
CA PHE A 55 4.57 2.52 -26.64
C PHE A 55 5.55 2.94 -27.74
N ALA A 56 6.08 4.16 -27.70
CA ALA A 56 7.10 4.61 -28.64
C ALA A 56 8.36 3.73 -28.58
N ASN A 57 8.86 3.45 -27.37
CA ASN A 57 10.02 2.58 -27.16
C ASN A 57 9.77 1.16 -27.68
N TYR A 58 8.55 0.65 -27.53
CA TYR A 58 8.16 -0.65 -28.08
C TYR A 58 8.23 -0.70 -29.61
N ILE A 59 7.67 0.30 -30.29
CA ILE A 59 7.71 0.36 -31.75
C ILE A 59 9.14 0.54 -32.27
N GLN A 60 9.96 1.30 -31.55
CA GLN A 60 11.37 1.51 -31.90
C GLN A 60 12.23 0.27 -31.64
N ALA A 61 11.87 -0.58 -30.69
CA ALA A 61 12.55 -1.82 -30.36
C ALA A 61 14.09 -1.69 -30.17
N GLY A 62 14.55 -0.53 -29.71
CA GLY A 62 15.97 -0.21 -29.53
C GLY A 62 16.72 0.22 -30.80
N ASP A 63 16.02 0.40 -31.91
CA ASP A 63 16.58 0.96 -33.15
C ASP A 63 16.55 2.50 -33.09
N GLU A 64 17.71 3.10 -32.81
CA GLU A 64 17.89 4.55 -32.76
C GLU A 64 17.59 5.27 -34.09
N SER A 65 17.52 4.55 -35.22
CA SER A 65 17.17 5.13 -36.52
C SER A 65 15.67 5.39 -36.69
N ILE A 66 14.84 4.79 -35.82
CA ILE A 66 13.38 4.94 -35.84
C ILE A 66 12.99 5.97 -34.77
N ASP A 67 12.47 7.12 -35.20
CA ASP A 67 11.76 8.04 -34.32
C ASP A 67 10.25 7.88 -34.53
N TYR A 68 9.59 7.10 -33.66
CA TYR A 68 8.15 6.86 -33.77
C TYR A 68 7.36 8.17 -33.72
N SER A 69 7.85 9.17 -32.98
CA SER A 69 7.19 10.46 -32.89
C SER A 69 7.31 11.28 -34.17
N ALA A 70 8.33 11.05 -35.00
CA ALA A 70 8.49 11.76 -36.27
C ALA A 70 7.68 11.14 -37.42
N LEU A 71 7.13 9.95 -37.22
CA LEU A 71 6.35 9.27 -38.26
C LEU A 71 4.97 9.93 -38.44
N PRO A 72 4.47 10.02 -39.68
CA PRO A 72 3.09 10.39 -39.93
C PRO A 72 2.13 9.26 -39.59
N ASP A 73 0.89 9.56 -39.20
CA ASP A 73 -0.08 8.52 -38.81
C ASP A 73 -0.47 7.59 -39.97
N ASP A 74 -0.31 8.02 -41.22
CA ASP A 74 -0.70 7.27 -42.42
C ASP A 74 0.23 6.08 -42.75
N VAL A 75 1.45 6.06 -42.19
CA VAL A 75 2.34 4.89 -42.31
C VAL A 75 1.94 3.77 -41.35
N ILE A 76 1.04 4.03 -40.40
CA ILE A 76 0.52 3.02 -39.48
C ILE A 76 -0.51 2.15 -40.20
N THR A 77 -0.11 0.93 -40.52
CA THR A 77 -1.01 -0.06 -41.12
C THR A 77 -1.89 -0.73 -40.06
N ASP A 78 -3.02 -1.32 -40.49
CA ASP A 78 -3.89 -2.11 -39.63
C ASP A 78 -3.16 -3.32 -39.00
N GLU A 79 -2.15 -3.85 -39.66
CA GLU A 79 -1.34 -4.97 -39.16
C GLU A 79 -0.45 -4.54 -38.00
N ILE A 80 0.27 -3.41 -38.14
CA ILE A 80 1.08 -2.83 -37.06
C ILE A 80 0.19 -2.53 -35.85
N LYS A 81 -1.00 -1.96 -36.08
CA LYS A 81 -1.96 -1.66 -35.03
C LYS A 81 -2.41 -2.93 -34.28
N LYS A 82 -2.79 -3.97 -35.02
CA LYS A 82 -3.23 -5.26 -34.44
C LYS A 82 -2.13 -5.93 -33.63
N ASP A 83 -0.90 -5.93 -34.14
CA ASP A 83 0.24 -6.53 -33.45
C ASP A 83 0.56 -5.77 -32.15
N ALA A 84 0.63 -4.44 -32.22
CA ALA A 84 0.88 -3.61 -31.06
C ALA A 84 -0.19 -3.75 -29.96
N ILE A 85 -1.48 -3.84 -30.33
CA ILE A 85 -2.55 -4.06 -29.34
C ILE A 85 -2.43 -5.45 -28.70
N LYS A 86 -2.07 -6.49 -29.45
CA LYS A 86 -1.87 -7.83 -28.87
C LYS A 86 -0.70 -7.88 -27.90
N THR A 87 0.33 -7.09 -28.14
CA THR A 87 1.53 -7.11 -27.30
C THR A 87 1.40 -6.18 -26.09
N LYS A 88 0.83 -4.99 -26.26
CA LYS A 88 0.75 -3.93 -25.23
C LYS A 88 -0.63 -3.74 -24.62
N GLY A 89 -1.66 -4.29 -25.23
CA GLY A 89 -3.05 -4.16 -24.80
C GLY A 89 -3.77 -2.92 -25.33
N TYR A 90 -3.05 -1.93 -25.87
CA TYR A 90 -3.60 -0.67 -26.39
C TYR A 90 -2.78 -0.16 -27.58
N PHE A 91 -3.25 0.92 -28.23
CA PHE A 91 -2.58 1.59 -29.33
C PHE A 91 -2.57 3.11 -29.18
N ILE A 92 -1.46 3.76 -29.54
CA ILE A 92 -1.30 5.22 -29.59
C ILE A 92 -0.69 5.61 -30.94
N TYR A 93 -1.32 6.51 -31.68
CA TYR A 93 -0.76 7.04 -32.93
C TYR A 93 0.43 7.99 -32.67
N PRO A 94 1.37 8.16 -33.62
CA PRO A 94 2.45 9.14 -33.52
C PRO A 94 1.99 10.56 -33.15
N SER A 95 0.92 11.04 -33.77
CA SER A 95 0.33 12.36 -33.49
C SER A 95 -0.26 12.49 -32.08
N GLN A 96 -0.57 11.36 -31.45
CA GLN A 96 -1.20 11.25 -30.14
C GLN A 96 -0.18 10.97 -29.02
N LEU A 97 1.11 11.06 -29.29
CA LEU A 97 2.12 10.89 -28.25
C LEU A 97 2.14 12.10 -27.33
N PHE A 98 2.35 11.86 -26.03
CA PHE A 98 2.48 12.90 -25.01
C PHE A 98 3.42 14.04 -25.42
N CYS A 99 4.59 13.74 -25.98
CA CYS A 99 5.58 14.74 -26.41
C CYS A 99 5.05 15.69 -27.50
N LYS A 100 4.20 15.19 -28.42
CA LYS A 100 3.55 16.02 -29.46
C LYS A 100 2.52 16.95 -28.86
N ILE A 101 1.68 16.42 -27.98
CA ILE A 101 0.63 17.20 -27.35
C ILE A 101 1.22 18.31 -26.47
N VAL A 102 2.27 18.01 -25.70
CA VAL A 102 2.97 19.00 -24.85
C VAL A 102 3.58 20.11 -25.69
N ALA A 103 4.21 19.80 -26.83
CA ALA A 103 4.85 20.79 -27.69
C ALA A 103 3.89 21.89 -28.17
N GLU A 104 2.61 21.56 -28.35
CA GLU A 104 1.57 22.48 -28.83
C GLU A 104 0.60 22.94 -27.72
N ALA A 105 0.71 22.39 -26.50
CA ALA A 105 -0.29 22.54 -25.45
C ALA A 105 -0.61 24.00 -25.10
N ASN A 106 0.40 24.87 -25.07
CA ASN A 106 0.23 26.28 -24.70
C ASN A 106 -0.51 27.11 -25.75
N THR A 107 -0.50 26.66 -27.01
CA THR A 107 -1.09 27.38 -28.14
C THR A 107 -2.33 26.70 -28.70
N ASN A 108 -2.63 25.47 -28.28
CA ASN A 108 -3.76 24.71 -28.77
C ASN A 108 -5.10 25.17 -28.13
N PRO A 109 -6.01 25.83 -28.89
CA PRO A 109 -7.29 26.29 -28.37
C PRO A 109 -8.32 25.16 -28.18
N SER A 110 -8.00 23.95 -28.61
CA SER A 110 -8.84 22.75 -28.56
C SER A 110 -8.25 21.63 -27.68
N LEU A 111 -7.19 21.93 -26.89
CA LEU A 111 -6.45 20.95 -26.09
C LEU A 111 -7.34 20.01 -25.27
N ASN A 112 -8.38 20.54 -24.60
CA ASN A 112 -9.31 19.73 -23.82
C ASN A 112 -10.05 18.67 -24.64
N THR A 113 -10.42 19.02 -25.87
CA THR A 113 -11.18 18.15 -26.78
C THR A 113 -10.24 17.14 -27.43
N ASP A 114 -9.04 17.57 -27.81
CA ASP A 114 -8.03 16.69 -28.39
C ASP A 114 -7.59 15.62 -27.38
N LEU A 115 -7.34 16.00 -26.13
CA LEU A 115 -7.04 15.05 -25.05
C LEU A 115 -8.18 14.06 -24.83
N ALA A 116 -9.44 14.52 -24.79
CA ALA A 116 -10.59 13.62 -24.64
C ALA A 116 -10.68 12.62 -25.81
N ASN A 117 -10.45 13.08 -27.04
CA ASN A 117 -10.45 12.23 -28.22
C ASN A 117 -9.29 11.22 -28.20
N ILE A 118 -8.11 11.63 -27.76
CA ILE A 118 -6.94 10.75 -27.61
C ILE A 118 -7.23 9.66 -26.58
N PHE A 119 -7.69 10.03 -25.38
CA PHE A 119 -8.01 9.05 -24.34
C PHE A 119 -9.09 8.07 -24.80
N ASN A 120 -10.15 8.56 -25.45
CA ASN A 120 -11.16 7.69 -26.05
C ASN A 120 -10.58 6.77 -27.14
N ALA A 121 -9.64 7.25 -27.96
CA ALA A 121 -8.99 6.44 -28.98
C ALA A 121 -8.11 5.33 -28.39
N ILE A 122 -7.36 5.65 -27.32
CA ILE A 122 -6.55 4.68 -26.58
C ILE A 122 -7.46 3.62 -25.97
N GLU A 123 -8.52 4.02 -25.27
CA GLU A 123 -9.46 3.07 -24.67
C GLU A 123 -10.18 2.21 -25.72
N SER A 124 -10.61 2.83 -26.82
CA SER A 124 -11.30 2.13 -27.90
C SER A 124 -10.40 1.18 -28.68
N SER A 125 -9.08 1.37 -28.64
CA SER A 125 -8.13 0.49 -29.32
C SER A 125 -8.13 -0.93 -28.77
N ALA A 126 -8.45 -1.11 -27.49
CA ALA A 126 -8.50 -2.40 -26.82
C ALA A 126 -9.82 -3.17 -27.05
N ILE A 127 -10.84 -2.54 -27.65
CA ILE A 127 -12.15 -3.17 -27.84
C ILE A 127 -12.03 -4.44 -28.69
N GLY A 128 -12.56 -5.55 -28.18
CA GLY A 128 -12.50 -6.86 -28.83
C GLY A 128 -11.17 -7.60 -28.67
N TYR A 129 -10.24 -7.08 -27.86
CA TYR A 129 -9.02 -7.77 -27.45
C TYR A 129 -9.11 -8.22 -25.98
N PRO A 130 -8.28 -9.19 -25.54
CA PRO A 130 -8.27 -9.63 -24.15
C PRO A 130 -7.97 -8.52 -23.13
N SER A 131 -7.29 -7.44 -23.56
CA SER A 131 -6.97 -6.27 -22.73
C SER A 131 -8.13 -5.29 -22.52
N GLU A 132 -9.31 -5.52 -23.13
CA GLU A 132 -10.42 -4.56 -23.07
C GLU A 132 -10.79 -4.16 -21.63
N SER A 133 -10.89 -5.13 -20.73
CA SER A 133 -11.22 -4.90 -19.31
C SER A 133 -10.19 -4.05 -18.58
N ASP A 134 -8.93 -4.11 -18.99
CA ASP A 134 -7.81 -3.47 -18.29
C ASP A 134 -7.59 -2.04 -18.76
N ILE A 135 -7.98 -1.73 -20.01
CA ILE A 135 -7.80 -0.42 -20.62
C ILE A 135 -9.07 0.43 -20.58
N LYS A 136 -10.25 -0.16 -20.71
CA LYS A 136 -11.52 0.57 -20.80
C LYS A 136 -11.80 1.37 -19.53
N GLY A 137 -12.12 2.65 -19.70
CA GLY A 137 -12.44 3.58 -18.63
C GLY A 137 -11.27 4.00 -17.75
N LEU A 138 -10.01 3.72 -18.14
CA LEU A 138 -8.82 4.16 -17.39
C LEU A 138 -8.76 5.69 -17.25
N PHE A 139 -9.14 6.43 -18.28
CA PHE A 139 -9.11 7.90 -18.29
C PHE A 139 -10.45 8.53 -17.89
N ALA A 140 -11.44 7.75 -17.44
CA ALA A 140 -12.77 8.24 -17.07
C ALA A 140 -12.74 9.30 -15.95
N ASP A 141 -11.75 9.23 -15.05
CA ASP A 141 -11.56 10.21 -13.97
C ASP A 141 -10.82 11.48 -14.44
N PHE A 142 -10.29 11.52 -15.66
CA PHE A 142 -9.63 12.70 -16.24
C PHE A 142 -10.65 13.54 -17.02
N ASP A 143 -11.47 14.31 -16.32
CA ASP A 143 -12.49 15.16 -16.95
C ASP A 143 -11.88 16.45 -17.53
N THR A 144 -11.53 16.43 -18.82
CA THR A 144 -10.99 17.59 -19.55
C THR A 144 -11.96 18.77 -19.64
N THR A 145 -13.22 18.57 -19.28
CA THR A 145 -14.29 19.58 -19.35
C THR A 145 -14.72 20.11 -17.99
N SER A 146 -14.11 19.66 -16.90
CA SER A 146 -14.52 20.00 -15.54
C SER A 146 -14.51 21.51 -15.29
N ASN A 147 -15.51 22.02 -14.58
CA ASN A 147 -15.51 23.41 -14.10
C ASN A 147 -14.42 23.68 -13.06
N ARG A 148 -13.84 22.63 -12.48
CA ARG A 148 -12.68 22.72 -11.58
C ARG A 148 -11.41 23.16 -12.32
N LEU A 149 -11.31 22.89 -13.62
CA LEU A 149 -10.21 23.38 -14.46
C LEU A 149 -10.38 24.85 -14.86
N GLY A 150 -11.56 25.44 -14.66
CA GLY A 150 -11.84 26.83 -15.03
C GLY A 150 -13.23 26.99 -15.63
N ASN A 151 -13.69 28.24 -15.69
CA ASN A 151 -15.06 28.55 -16.16
C ASN A 151 -15.15 28.70 -17.68
N THR A 152 -14.04 28.97 -18.36
CA THR A 152 -13.98 29.11 -19.83
C THR A 152 -13.10 28.03 -20.46
N VAL A 153 -13.31 27.72 -21.74
CA VAL A 153 -12.47 26.75 -22.47
C VAL A 153 -10.99 27.19 -22.47
N ALA A 154 -10.73 28.49 -22.61
CA ALA A 154 -9.38 29.04 -22.55
C ALA A 154 -8.71 28.80 -21.18
N ASP A 155 -9.44 28.99 -20.07
CA ASP A 155 -8.92 28.71 -18.73
C ASP A 155 -8.63 27.22 -18.55
N LYS A 156 -9.55 26.35 -19.00
CA LYS A 156 -9.38 24.89 -18.93
C LYS A 156 -8.14 24.45 -19.70
N ASN A 157 -7.98 24.90 -20.94
CA ASN A 157 -6.81 24.58 -21.76
C ASN A 157 -5.52 25.13 -21.15
N LYS A 158 -5.53 26.34 -20.60
CA LYS A 158 -4.38 26.90 -19.90
C LYS A 158 -3.95 26.03 -18.71
N ARG A 159 -4.91 25.52 -17.92
CA ARG A 159 -4.58 24.62 -16.80
C ARG A 159 -4.12 23.25 -17.26
N LEU A 160 -4.79 22.66 -18.24
CA LEU A 160 -4.37 21.38 -18.82
C LEU A 160 -2.94 21.47 -19.38
N ALA A 161 -2.63 22.54 -20.12
CA ALA A 161 -1.29 22.81 -20.61
C ALA A 161 -0.27 22.96 -19.47
N ALA A 162 -0.63 23.63 -18.38
CA ALA A 162 0.24 23.73 -17.21
C ALA A 162 0.50 22.36 -16.56
N VAL A 163 -0.52 21.49 -16.45
CA VAL A 163 -0.34 20.11 -15.94
C VAL A 163 0.63 19.34 -16.85
N LEU A 164 0.37 19.34 -18.16
CA LEU A 164 1.15 18.59 -19.14
C LEU A 164 2.60 19.06 -19.18
N ASN A 165 2.84 20.37 -19.21
CA ASN A 165 4.20 20.93 -19.18
C ASN A 165 4.92 20.58 -17.88
N GLY A 166 4.25 20.70 -16.73
CA GLY A 166 4.84 20.31 -15.45
C GLY A 166 5.23 18.83 -15.47
N VAL A 167 4.32 17.94 -15.90
CA VAL A 167 4.65 16.50 -16.03
C VAL A 167 5.78 16.26 -17.03
N ALA A 168 5.89 17.04 -18.12
CA ALA A 168 6.97 16.91 -19.10
C ALA A 168 8.34 17.34 -18.57
N GLU A 169 8.38 18.32 -17.66
CA GLU A 169 9.62 18.78 -17.02
C GLU A 169 10.24 17.74 -16.07
N LEU A 170 9.47 16.73 -15.65
CA LEU A 170 10.00 15.66 -14.81
C LEU A 170 11.11 14.91 -15.53
N ASP A 171 12.29 14.94 -14.94
CA ASP A 171 13.47 14.23 -15.43
C ASP A 171 13.54 12.84 -14.78
N PHE A 172 13.37 11.81 -15.62
CA PHE A 172 13.46 10.40 -15.21
C PHE A 172 14.77 9.75 -15.68
N GLY A 173 15.70 10.51 -16.27
CA GLY A 173 16.96 10.01 -16.82
C GLY A 173 16.81 9.16 -18.10
N ASP A 174 17.96 8.74 -18.67
CA ASP A 174 18.05 8.08 -19.99
C ASP A 174 18.21 6.54 -19.93
N PHE A 175 18.26 5.93 -18.76
CA PHE A 175 18.39 4.47 -18.64
C PHE A 175 17.00 3.82 -18.68
N ALA A 176 16.64 3.17 -19.80
CA ALA A 176 15.30 2.64 -20.07
C ALA A 176 14.71 1.78 -18.93
N ASP A 177 15.51 0.88 -18.32
CA ASP A 177 15.05 0.02 -17.22
C ASP A 177 14.85 0.81 -15.92
N HIS A 178 15.78 1.69 -15.56
CA HIS A 178 15.65 2.57 -14.40
C HIS A 178 14.51 3.58 -14.56
N LYS A 179 14.22 4.01 -15.79
CA LYS A 179 13.19 5.01 -16.10
C LYS A 179 11.79 4.49 -15.78
N ILE A 180 11.50 3.22 -16.07
CA ILE A 180 10.21 2.58 -15.77
C ILE A 180 9.99 2.51 -14.26
N ASP A 181 10.99 2.03 -13.51
CA ASP A 181 10.92 1.96 -12.06
C ASP A 181 10.72 3.35 -11.42
N LEU A 182 11.35 4.37 -12.00
CA LEU A 182 11.18 5.77 -11.55
C LEU A 182 9.77 6.32 -11.82
N PHE A 183 9.11 5.95 -12.92
CA PHE A 183 7.70 6.32 -13.17
C PHE A 183 6.76 5.69 -12.13
N GLY A 184 6.91 4.39 -11.87
CA GLY A 184 6.15 3.69 -10.84
C GLY A 184 6.36 4.29 -9.46
N ASP A 185 7.61 4.51 -9.06
CA ASP A 185 7.96 5.09 -7.76
C ASP A 185 7.45 6.54 -7.60
N ALA A 186 7.49 7.35 -8.65
CA ALA A 186 6.89 8.69 -8.68
C ALA A 186 5.37 8.64 -8.45
N TYR A 187 4.71 7.67 -9.08
CA TYR A 187 3.27 7.48 -8.95
C TYR A 187 2.88 7.00 -7.55
N GLU A 188 3.58 6.02 -6.98
CA GLU A 188 3.37 5.56 -5.60
C GLU A 188 3.58 6.71 -4.59
N TYR A 189 4.60 7.53 -4.80
CA TYR A 189 4.84 8.70 -3.97
C TYR A 189 3.70 9.72 -4.05
N LEU A 190 3.20 10.03 -5.25
CA LEU A 190 2.04 10.90 -5.42
C LEU A 190 0.82 10.36 -4.69
N ILE A 191 0.49 9.07 -4.90
CA ILE A 191 -0.63 8.43 -4.19
C ILE A 191 -0.44 8.54 -2.67
N SER A 192 0.76 8.26 -2.17
CA SER A 192 1.10 8.36 -0.74
C SER A 192 0.92 9.78 -0.20
N ASN A 193 1.32 10.80 -0.95
CA ASN A 193 1.13 12.20 -0.58
C ASN A 193 -0.34 12.62 -0.60
N TYR A 194 -1.12 12.15 -1.56
CA TYR A 194 -2.55 12.42 -1.56
C TYR A 194 -3.25 11.68 -0.41
N ALA A 195 -2.84 10.45 -0.09
CA ALA A 195 -3.36 9.71 1.06
C ALA A 195 -3.02 10.41 2.38
N SER A 196 -1.79 10.92 2.55
CA SER A 196 -1.39 11.64 3.77
C SER A 196 -2.17 12.95 3.96
N ASN A 197 -2.53 13.63 2.87
CA ASN A 197 -3.31 14.87 2.89
C ASN A 197 -4.83 14.66 2.96
N ALA A 198 -5.33 13.45 2.68
CA ALA A 198 -6.77 13.13 2.69
C ALA A 198 -7.38 12.90 4.08
N GLY A 199 -6.57 12.95 5.14
CA GLY A 199 -7.04 12.70 6.50
C GLY A 199 -7.57 11.27 6.69
N LYS A 200 -8.72 11.11 7.35
CA LYS A 200 -9.29 9.80 7.72
C LYS A 200 -9.54 8.87 6.52
N SER A 201 -9.83 9.43 5.35
CA SER A 201 -10.09 8.65 4.13
C SER A 201 -8.81 8.08 3.51
N GLY A 202 -7.63 8.60 3.86
CA GLY A 202 -6.35 8.18 3.24
C GLY A 202 -5.93 6.74 3.54
N GLY A 203 -6.25 6.24 4.74
CA GLY A 203 -5.87 4.89 5.18
C GLY A 203 -6.65 3.74 4.54
N GLU A 204 -7.79 4.04 3.91
CA GLU A 204 -8.63 3.05 3.22
C GLU A 204 -8.13 2.73 1.80
N PHE A 205 -7.30 3.60 1.20
CA PHE A 205 -6.90 3.48 -0.21
C PHE A 205 -5.41 3.16 -0.44
N PHE A 206 -4.58 3.32 0.60
CA PHE A 206 -3.13 3.18 0.47
C PHE A 206 -2.50 2.58 1.73
N THR A 207 -1.78 1.49 1.55
CA THR A 207 -0.96 0.86 2.59
C THR A 207 0.47 1.38 2.49
N PRO A 208 1.05 1.94 3.57
CA PRO A 208 2.41 2.48 3.56
C PRO A 208 3.45 1.47 3.04
N PRO A 209 4.42 1.88 2.21
CA PRO A 209 5.33 0.95 1.52
C PRO A 209 6.08 0.00 2.46
N ASN A 210 6.53 0.49 3.63
CA ASN A 210 7.24 -0.34 4.60
C ASN A 210 6.36 -1.43 5.22
N VAL A 211 5.08 -1.13 5.44
CA VAL A 211 4.11 -2.12 5.94
C VAL A 211 3.75 -3.10 4.83
N SER A 212 3.54 -2.61 3.60
CA SER A 212 3.28 -3.45 2.42
C SER A 212 4.42 -4.44 2.14
N ARG A 213 5.68 -4.01 2.30
CA ARG A 213 6.87 -4.86 2.21
C ARG A 213 6.86 -5.97 3.26
N LEU A 214 6.58 -5.63 4.52
CA LEU A 214 6.47 -6.63 5.60
C LEU A 214 5.37 -7.67 5.29
N ILE A 215 4.18 -7.23 4.89
CA ILE A 215 3.06 -8.11 4.54
C ILE A 215 3.44 -9.05 3.40
N SER A 216 4.07 -8.52 2.35
CA SER A 216 4.51 -9.31 1.19
C SER A 216 5.56 -10.35 1.59
N GLN A 217 6.56 -9.96 2.38
CA GLN A 217 7.58 -10.87 2.89
C GLN A 217 6.98 -11.98 3.78
N LEU A 218 5.97 -11.66 4.61
CA LEU A 218 5.26 -12.64 5.42
C LEU A 218 4.51 -13.65 4.56
N ALA A 219 3.67 -13.17 3.62
CA ALA A 219 2.85 -14.04 2.76
C ALA A 219 3.71 -14.98 1.90
N LEU A 220 4.81 -14.48 1.36
CA LEU A 220 5.67 -15.22 0.41
C LEU A 220 6.81 -15.98 1.08
N HIS A 221 6.96 -15.89 2.41
CA HIS A 221 8.08 -16.50 3.13
C HIS A 221 8.22 -18.01 2.86
N ASN A 222 9.42 -18.43 2.44
CA ASN A 222 9.77 -19.81 2.07
C ASN A 222 8.97 -20.41 0.90
N GLN A 223 8.23 -19.61 0.13
CA GLN A 223 7.60 -20.07 -1.10
C GLN A 223 8.57 -19.94 -2.28
N LYS A 224 8.97 -21.07 -2.87
CA LYS A 224 9.86 -21.10 -4.06
C LYS A 224 9.13 -20.76 -5.36
N LYS A 225 7.82 -21.00 -5.37
CA LYS A 225 6.88 -20.82 -6.49
C LYS A 225 5.52 -20.50 -5.91
N VAL A 226 4.87 -19.53 -6.51
CA VAL A 226 3.57 -18.98 -6.14
C VAL A 226 2.75 -18.91 -7.40
N ASN A 227 1.59 -19.58 -7.41
CA ASN A 227 0.74 -19.55 -8.60
C ASN A 227 0.24 -18.12 -8.87
N LYS A 228 -0.50 -17.55 -7.93
CA LYS A 228 -1.22 -16.28 -8.03
C LYS A 228 -1.18 -15.55 -6.69
N ILE A 229 -1.14 -14.22 -6.77
CA ILE A 229 -1.29 -13.34 -5.62
C ILE A 229 -2.64 -12.65 -5.70
N TYR A 230 -3.36 -12.58 -4.58
CA TYR A 230 -4.68 -11.96 -4.52
C TYR A 230 -4.81 -10.91 -3.40
N ASP A 231 -5.48 -9.79 -3.71
CA ASP A 231 -5.95 -8.81 -2.72
C ASP A 231 -7.47 -8.55 -2.86
N PRO A 232 -8.30 -9.01 -1.91
CA PRO A 232 -9.76 -8.80 -1.94
C PRO A 232 -10.22 -7.36 -1.68
N ALA A 233 -9.32 -6.46 -1.31
CA ALA A 233 -9.59 -5.04 -1.08
C ALA A 233 -8.36 -4.23 -1.56
N ALA A 234 -8.12 -4.31 -2.86
CA ALA A 234 -6.83 -3.98 -3.47
C ALA A 234 -6.42 -2.51 -3.30
N GLY A 235 -7.36 -1.60 -3.05
CA GLY A 235 -7.07 -0.17 -2.99
C GLY A 235 -6.34 0.27 -4.26
N SER A 236 -5.24 1.01 -4.11
CA SER A 236 -4.39 1.46 -5.22
C SER A 236 -3.50 0.37 -5.85
N GLY A 237 -3.63 -0.90 -5.46
CA GLY A 237 -2.80 -1.99 -5.97
C GLY A 237 -1.37 -2.01 -5.44
N SER A 238 -0.93 -1.02 -4.64
CA SER A 238 0.44 -0.94 -4.12
C SER A 238 0.86 -2.16 -3.29
N LEU A 239 -0.06 -2.82 -2.59
CA LEU A 239 0.27 -4.02 -1.82
C LEU A 239 0.65 -5.19 -2.74
N LEU A 240 -0.08 -5.39 -3.83
CA LEU A 240 0.22 -6.39 -4.86
C LEU A 240 1.56 -6.08 -5.55
N LEU A 241 1.85 -4.81 -5.82
CA LEU A 241 3.11 -4.39 -6.45
C LEU A 241 4.33 -4.61 -5.55
N GLN A 242 4.18 -4.47 -4.23
CA GLN A 242 5.28 -4.76 -3.31
C GLN A 242 5.63 -6.25 -3.30
N ALA A 243 4.68 -7.14 -3.56
CA ALA A 243 4.99 -8.55 -3.77
C ALA A 243 5.90 -8.77 -5.01
N LYS A 244 5.69 -8.02 -6.10
CA LYS A 244 6.59 -8.02 -7.27
C LYS A 244 7.99 -7.51 -6.92
N LYS A 245 8.09 -6.38 -6.20
CA LYS A 245 9.41 -5.76 -5.90
C LYS A 245 10.29 -6.63 -4.99
N GLN A 246 9.69 -7.47 -4.14
CA GLN A 246 10.41 -8.28 -3.17
C GLN A 246 10.90 -9.63 -3.70
N PHE A 247 10.39 -10.07 -4.87
CA PHE A 247 10.60 -11.41 -5.39
C PHE A 247 10.75 -11.35 -6.90
N ASP A 248 11.77 -12.00 -7.46
CA ASP A 248 11.96 -12.05 -8.92
C ASP A 248 10.66 -12.52 -9.61
N GLU A 249 10.34 -11.95 -10.78
CA GLU A 249 9.13 -12.30 -11.56
C GLU A 249 8.97 -13.81 -11.77
N HIS A 250 10.07 -14.56 -11.75
CA HIS A 250 10.12 -16.01 -11.87
C HIS A 250 9.45 -16.79 -10.72
N ILE A 251 9.12 -16.14 -9.60
CA ILE A 251 8.44 -16.77 -8.47
C ILE A 251 6.91 -16.78 -8.64
N ILE A 252 6.35 -15.78 -9.33
CA ILE A 252 4.90 -15.61 -9.52
C ILE A 252 4.52 -16.07 -10.94
N GLU A 253 3.77 -17.16 -11.06
CA GLU A 253 3.55 -17.83 -12.35
C GLU A 253 2.45 -17.14 -13.20
N ASP A 254 1.27 -16.96 -12.62
CA ASP A 254 0.05 -16.58 -13.35
C ASP A 254 -0.28 -15.08 -13.25
N GLY A 255 0.02 -14.41 -12.14
CA GLY A 255 -0.11 -12.94 -12.04
C GLY A 255 -0.73 -12.40 -10.75
N PHE A 256 -1.21 -11.16 -10.84
CA PHE A 256 -1.74 -10.36 -9.73
C PHE A 256 -3.24 -10.14 -9.87
N PHE A 257 -4.01 -10.54 -8.84
CA PHE A 257 -5.46 -10.46 -8.84
C PHE A 257 -5.92 -9.52 -7.75
N GLY A 258 -6.88 -8.66 -8.03
CA GLY A 258 -7.37 -7.70 -7.05
C GLY A 258 -8.82 -7.32 -7.25
N GLN A 259 -9.54 -7.08 -6.16
CA GLN A 259 -10.89 -6.55 -6.22
C GLN A 259 -10.99 -5.23 -5.44
N GLU A 260 -11.63 -4.22 -6.04
CA GLU A 260 -11.82 -2.91 -5.43
C GLU A 260 -13.26 -2.44 -5.63
N ILE A 261 -13.85 -1.83 -4.60
CA ILE A 261 -15.25 -1.38 -4.62
C ILE A 261 -15.38 0.05 -5.17
N ASN A 262 -14.38 0.90 -4.94
CA ASN A 262 -14.38 2.29 -5.37
C ASN A 262 -13.87 2.43 -6.80
N HIS A 263 -14.68 3.01 -7.69
CA HIS A 263 -14.35 3.16 -9.10
C HIS A 263 -13.07 3.96 -9.37
N THR A 264 -12.86 5.08 -8.68
CA THR A 264 -11.66 5.90 -8.86
C THR A 264 -10.42 5.16 -8.38
N THR A 265 -10.49 4.49 -7.22
CA THR A 265 -9.38 3.70 -6.68
C THR A 265 -9.07 2.47 -7.55
N TYR A 266 -10.10 1.84 -8.09
CA TYR A 266 -10.01 0.77 -9.09
C TYR A 266 -9.19 1.20 -10.33
N ASN A 267 -9.47 2.40 -10.86
CA ASN A 267 -8.71 2.96 -11.97
C ASN A 267 -7.25 3.24 -11.59
N LEU A 268 -7.02 3.76 -10.39
CA LEU A 268 -5.66 3.97 -9.87
C LEU A 268 -4.89 2.65 -9.80
N ALA A 269 -5.50 1.56 -9.32
CA ALA A 269 -4.87 0.25 -9.25
C ALA A 269 -4.42 -0.24 -10.62
N ARG A 270 -5.30 -0.19 -11.63
CA ARG A 270 -4.97 -0.62 -13.01
C ARG A 270 -3.85 0.23 -13.61
N MET A 271 -3.91 1.55 -13.48
CA MET A 271 -2.82 2.44 -13.92
C MET A 271 -1.50 2.10 -13.22
N ASN A 272 -1.55 1.82 -11.91
CA ASN A 272 -0.38 1.50 -11.12
C ASN A 272 0.31 0.20 -11.58
N MET A 273 -0.47 -0.81 -11.99
CA MET A 273 0.06 -2.05 -12.58
C MET A 273 0.84 -1.78 -13.86
N PHE A 274 0.24 -1.01 -14.79
CA PHE A 274 0.92 -0.64 -16.03
C PHE A 274 2.19 0.17 -15.81
N LEU A 275 2.18 1.13 -14.88
CA LEU A 275 3.35 1.96 -14.53
C LEU A 275 4.53 1.16 -13.97
N HIS A 276 4.25 0.01 -13.35
CA HIS A 276 5.26 -0.95 -12.90
C HIS A 276 5.55 -2.04 -13.95
N ASN A 277 5.20 -1.76 -15.21
CA ASN A 277 5.43 -2.60 -16.38
C ASN A 277 4.92 -4.03 -16.18
N ILE A 278 3.77 -4.18 -15.52
CA ILE A 278 3.03 -5.43 -15.48
C ILE A 278 2.09 -5.41 -16.67
N ASN A 279 2.28 -6.36 -17.58
CA ASN A 279 1.47 -6.45 -18.78
C ASN A 279 0.04 -6.90 -18.44
N TYR A 280 -0.91 -6.58 -19.31
CA TYR A 280 -2.34 -6.82 -19.08
C TYR A 280 -2.68 -8.32 -18.93
N ASP A 281 -1.85 -9.23 -19.44
CA ASP A 281 -2.01 -10.68 -19.29
C ASP A 281 -1.44 -11.23 -17.98
N LYS A 282 -0.88 -10.35 -17.13
CA LYS A 282 -0.28 -10.69 -15.84
C LYS A 282 -0.97 -10.03 -14.65
N PHE A 283 -2.06 -9.31 -14.86
CA PHE A 283 -2.90 -8.85 -13.77
C PHE A 283 -4.37 -8.83 -14.18
N GLU A 284 -5.25 -8.94 -13.20
CA GLU A 284 -6.67 -8.66 -13.35
C GLU A 284 -7.16 -7.95 -12.10
N ILE A 285 -7.62 -6.70 -12.27
CA ILE A 285 -8.32 -5.98 -11.21
C ILE A 285 -9.80 -5.91 -11.60
N ALA A 286 -10.68 -6.28 -10.67
CA ALA A 286 -12.11 -6.24 -10.86
C ALA A 286 -12.78 -5.16 -10.00
N LEU A 287 -13.78 -4.49 -10.56
CA LEU A 287 -14.62 -3.53 -9.84
C LEU A 287 -15.82 -4.24 -9.20
N GLY A 288 -16.00 -4.07 -7.89
CA GLY A 288 -17.20 -4.49 -7.18
C GLY A 288 -16.98 -4.83 -5.70
N ASP A 289 -18.07 -5.02 -4.97
CA ASP A 289 -18.04 -5.45 -3.57
C ASP A 289 -17.62 -6.93 -3.44
N THR A 290 -16.48 -7.19 -2.82
CA THR A 290 -15.92 -8.55 -2.65
C THR A 290 -16.76 -9.45 -1.76
N LEU A 291 -17.46 -8.89 -0.78
CA LEU A 291 -18.29 -9.67 0.15
C LEU A 291 -19.59 -10.10 -0.51
N LEU A 292 -20.18 -9.27 -1.36
CA LEU A 292 -21.44 -9.55 -2.06
C LEU A 292 -21.26 -10.23 -3.43
N ASN A 293 -20.31 -9.74 -4.21
CA ASN A 293 -20.09 -10.14 -5.61
C ASN A 293 -18.60 -10.44 -5.84
N PRO A 294 -18.06 -11.52 -5.23
CA PRO A 294 -16.66 -11.88 -5.44
C PRO A 294 -16.42 -12.26 -6.90
N LYS A 295 -15.38 -11.70 -7.52
CA LYS A 295 -15.14 -11.83 -8.97
C LYS A 295 -14.21 -12.97 -9.35
N PHE A 296 -13.39 -13.44 -8.42
CA PHE A 296 -12.32 -14.40 -8.68
C PHE A 296 -12.62 -15.81 -8.17
N GLY A 297 -13.90 -16.19 -8.13
CA GLY A 297 -14.34 -17.50 -7.64
C GLY A 297 -13.81 -18.67 -8.47
N ASP A 298 -13.63 -18.47 -9.78
CA ASP A 298 -13.11 -19.47 -10.72
C ASP A 298 -11.56 -19.48 -10.77
N GLU A 299 -10.92 -18.43 -10.25
CA GLU A 299 -9.47 -18.31 -10.19
C GLU A 299 -8.87 -18.96 -8.94
N LYS A 300 -9.69 -19.33 -7.95
CA LYS A 300 -9.21 -20.01 -6.74
C LYS A 300 -8.57 -21.37 -7.07
N PRO A 301 -7.56 -21.82 -6.29
CA PRO A 301 -7.03 -21.18 -5.09
C PRO A 301 -5.76 -20.33 -5.34
N PHE A 302 -5.45 -19.44 -4.37
CA PHE A 302 -4.29 -18.54 -4.40
C PHE A 302 -3.22 -18.96 -3.37
N ASP A 303 -1.94 -19.01 -3.77
CA ASP A 303 -0.82 -19.35 -2.88
C ASP A 303 -0.41 -18.20 -1.96
N ALA A 304 -0.68 -16.96 -2.35
CA ALA A 304 -0.45 -15.79 -1.51
C ALA A 304 -1.65 -14.84 -1.53
N ILE A 305 -2.09 -14.42 -0.35
CA ILE A 305 -3.11 -13.38 -0.21
C ILE A 305 -2.55 -12.28 0.67
N VAL A 306 -2.54 -11.05 0.16
CA VAL A 306 -2.11 -9.86 0.87
C VAL A 306 -3.29 -8.91 0.92
N SER A 307 -3.61 -8.33 2.07
CA SER A 307 -4.74 -7.39 2.11
C SER A 307 -4.68 -6.40 3.28
N ASN A 308 -5.23 -5.21 3.04
CA ASN A 308 -5.54 -4.22 4.05
C ASN A 308 -7.02 -3.80 3.91
N PRO A 309 -7.97 -4.66 4.32
CA PRO A 309 -9.39 -4.37 4.18
C PRO A 309 -9.82 -3.19 5.06
N PRO A 310 -10.88 -2.46 4.67
CA PRO A 310 -11.37 -1.32 5.44
C PRO A 310 -11.88 -1.75 6.83
N TYR A 311 -11.48 -1.02 7.86
CA TYR A 311 -11.67 -1.45 9.25
C TYR A 311 -13.10 -1.28 9.75
N SER A 312 -13.66 -2.36 10.28
CA SER A 312 -14.97 -2.37 10.96
C SER A 312 -16.08 -1.63 10.19
N ILE A 313 -16.07 -1.72 8.85
CA ILE A 313 -17.16 -1.19 8.03
C ILE A 313 -18.44 -2.00 8.23
N LYS A 314 -19.57 -1.35 7.98
CA LYS A 314 -20.86 -2.04 7.92
C LYS A 314 -20.95 -2.88 6.65
N TRP A 315 -21.65 -4.00 6.73
CA TRP A 315 -21.94 -4.88 5.59
C TRP A 315 -23.29 -5.56 5.82
N ILE A 316 -23.83 -6.24 4.79
CA ILE A 316 -25.17 -6.84 4.85
C ILE A 316 -25.29 -7.90 5.95
N GLY A 317 -24.25 -8.73 6.11
CA GLY A 317 -24.20 -9.81 7.08
C GLY A 317 -25.49 -10.63 7.13
N SER A 318 -26.04 -10.79 8.33
CA SER A 318 -27.26 -11.58 8.58
C SER A 318 -28.55 -11.02 7.96
N ASP A 319 -28.54 -9.81 7.38
CA ASP A 319 -29.71 -9.29 6.66
C ASP A 319 -29.90 -9.98 5.30
N ASP A 320 -28.84 -10.63 4.79
CA ASP A 320 -28.95 -11.60 3.71
C ASP A 320 -28.89 -13.02 4.30
N PRO A 321 -30.03 -13.74 4.37
CA PRO A 321 -30.08 -15.06 4.97
C PRO A 321 -29.36 -16.13 4.13
N THR A 322 -28.99 -15.83 2.88
CA THR A 322 -28.28 -16.81 2.02
C THR A 322 -26.81 -16.94 2.39
N LEU A 323 -26.20 -15.88 2.94
CA LEU A 323 -24.77 -15.84 3.27
C LEU A 323 -24.35 -16.86 4.33
N ILE A 324 -25.26 -17.29 5.22
CA ILE A 324 -24.91 -18.32 6.22
C ILE A 324 -24.59 -19.67 5.58
N ASN A 325 -25.07 -19.92 4.36
CA ASN A 325 -24.82 -21.13 3.58
C ASN A 325 -23.74 -20.92 2.51
N ASP A 326 -23.16 -19.73 2.40
CA ASP A 326 -22.03 -19.46 1.51
C ASP A 326 -20.80 -20.24 2.00
N ASP A 327 -20.11 -20.93 1.08
CA ASP A 327 -18.92 -21.75 1.36
C ASP A 327 -17.83 -20.99 2.15
N ARG A 328 -17.78 -19.67 2.01
CA ARG A 328 -16.84 -18.81 2.75
C ARG A 328 -17.15 -18.76 4.25
N TYR A 329 -18.41 -18.80 4.63
CA TYR A 329 -18.85 -18.50 6.00
C TYR A 329 -19.50 -19.70 6.71
N ALA A 330 -20.13 -20.60 5.96
CA ALA A 330 -20.81 -21.79 6.49
C ALA A 330 -19.92 -22.63 7.44
N PRO A 331 -18.61 -22.84 7.19
CA PRO A 331 -17.76 -23.61 8.08
C PRO A 331 -17.65 -23.06 9.52
N ALA A 332 -17.71 -21.73 9.68
CA ALA A 332 -17.68 -21.10 11.01
C ALA A 332 -19.05 -21.13 11.71
N GLY A 333 -20.12 -21.43 10.98
CA GLY A 333 -21.50 -21.53 11.49
C GLY A 333 -22.13 -20.21 11.94
N VAL A 334 -21.45 -19.08 11.76
CA VAL A 334 -21.94 -17.73 12.05
C VAL A 334 -21.35 -16.71 11.08
N LEU A 335 -22.07 -15.62 10.84
CA LEU A 335 -21.59 -14.48 10.08
C LEU A 335 -20.91 -13.46 11.00
N ALA A 336 -19.96 -12.69 10.46
CA ALA A 336 -19.44 -11.52 11.14
C ALA A 336 -20.58 -10.52 11.47
N PRO A 337 -20.46 -9.73 12.55
CA PRO A 337 -21.50 -8.75 12.89
C PRO A 337 -21.75 -7.75 11.76
N LYS A 338 -23.00 -7.35 11.51
CA LYS A 338 -23.36 -6.38 10.45
C LYS A 338 -22.64 -5.03 10.56
N SER A 339 -22.27 -4.65 11.78
CA SER A 339 -21.53 -3.41 12.03
C SER A 339 -20.03 -3.52 11.75
N LYS A 340 -19.51 -4.72 11.45
CA LYS A 340 -18.07 -5.02 11.38
C LYS A 340 -17.76 -6.14 10.39
N ALA A 341 -17.30 -5.76 9.20
CA ALA A 341 -16.96 -6.70 8.13
C ALA A 341 -15.59 -7.39 8.29
N ASP A 342 -14.81 -7.07 9.32
CA ASP A 342 -13.40 -7.51 9.45
C ASP A 342 -13.25 -9.05 9.26
N PHE A 343 -14.04 -9.84 9.99
CA PHE A 343 -14.01 -11.30 9.85
C PHE A 343 -14.67 -11.83 8.57
N ALA A 344 -15.52 -11.06 7.90
CA ALA A 344 -16.04 -11.45 6.59
C ALA A 344 -14.91 -11.44 5.53
N PHE A 345 -14.06 -10.42 5.54
CA PHE A 345 -12.86 -10.39 4.70
C PHE A 345 -11.86 -11.50 5.06
N ILE A 346 -11.62 -11.74 6.36
CA ILE A 346 -10.71 -12.82 6.81
C ILE A 346 -11.21 -14.19 6.34
N MET A 347 -12.52 -14.46 6.48
CA MET A 347 -13.11 -15.73 6.04
C MET A 347 -13.11 -15.86 4.51
N HIS A 348 -13.33 -14.76 3.78
CA HIS A 348 -13.17 -14.73 2.33
C HIS A 348 -11.72 -15.06 1.91
N ALA A 349 -10.72 -14.40 2.50
CA ALA A 349 -9.32 -14.69 2.24
C ALA A 349 -8.97 -16.15 2.54
N LEU A 350 -9.39 -16.68 3.69
CA LEU A 350 -9.18 -18.09 4.03
C LEU A 350 -9.82 -19.05 3.02
N SER A 351 -11.03 -18.75 2.55
CA SER A 351 -11.73 -19.59 1.56
C SER A 351 -10.99 -19.64 0.21
N TYR A 352 -10.37 -18.53 -0.19
CA TYR A 352 -9.66 -18.38 -1.46
C TYR A 352 -8.20 -18.87 -1.39
N LEU A 353 -7.65 -19.03 -0.19
CA LEU A 353 -6.29 -19.48 0.04
C LEU A 353 -6.11 -20.95 -0.33
N SER A 354 -5.00 -21.28 -1.01
CA SER A 354 -4.63 -22.67 -1.30
C SER A 354 -4.16 -23.38 -0.04
N ASP A 355 -4.13 -24.72 -0.08
CA ASP A 355 -3.68 -25.50 1.07
C ASP A 355 -2.20 -25.25 1.40
N ARG A 356 -1.38 -24.94 0.38
CA ARG A 356 0.05 -24.61 0.53
C ARG A 356 0.32 -23.12 0.75
N GLY A 357 -0.72 -22.29 0.65
CA GLY A 357 -0.61 -20.85 0.62
C GLY A 357 -0.57 -20.21 2.01
N ARG A 358 -0.26 -18.91 2.01
CA ARG A 358 -0.32 -18.07 3.21
C ARG A 358 -1.00 -16.74 2.92
N ALA A 359 -1.87 -16.31 3.83
CA ALA A 359 -2.46 -14.98 3.81
C ALA A 359 -1.82 -14.10 4.88
N ALA A 360 -1.53 -12.84 4.56
CA ALA A 360 -1.10 -11.83 5.52
C ALA A 360 -2.04 -10.62 5.41
N ILE A 361 -2.82 -10.38 6.46
CA ILE A 361 -3.95 -9.44 6.44
C ILE A 361 -3.77 -8.41 7.55
N VAL A 362 -3.85 -7.13 7.22
CA VAL A 362 -3.87 -6.06 8.22
C VAL A 362 -5.25 -6.01 8.89
N THR A 363 -5.26 -5.90 10.21
CA THR A 363 -6.47 -6.01 11.00
C THR A 363 -6.50 -4.98 12.13
N PHE A 364 -7.71 -4.52 12.45
CA PHE A 364 -7.95 -3.70 13.63
C PHE A 364 -7.77 -4.55 14.91
N PRO A 365 -7.01 -4.11 15.93
CA PRO A 365 -6.71 -4.94 17.12
C PRO A 365 -7.94 -5.46 17.87
N GLY A 366 -9.06 -4.75 17.80
CA GLY A 366 -10.31 -5.14 18.43
C GLY A 366 -10.84 -6.51 18.01
N ILE A 367 -10.51 -7.00 16.81
CA ILE A 367 -11.04 -8.27 16.32
C ILE A 367 -10.60 -9.47 17.18
N PHE A 368 -9.50 -9.33 17.94
CA PHE A 368 -8.88 -10.45 18.63
C PHE A 368 -9.45 -10.77 20.01
N TYR A 369 -10.26 -9.88 20.60
CA TYR A 369 -10.81 -10.06 21.95
C TYR A 369 -12.33 -9.83 22.05
N ARG A 370 -12.98 -9.33 20.98
CA ARG A 370 -14.44 -9.11 21.00
C ARG A 370 -15.23 -10.43 21.08
N GLY A 371 -16.25 -10.48 21.93
CA GLY A 371 -17.08 -11.68 22.14
C GLY A 371 -18.09 -11.98 21.01
N GLY A 372 -18.98 -12.95 21.25
CA GLY A 372 -20.12 -13.22 20.37
C GLY A 372 -19.75 -13.92 19.06
N ALA A 373 -20.28 -13.43 17.93
CA ALA A 373 -20.02 -14.04 16.62
C ALA A 373 -18.52 -14.02 16.25
N GLU A 374 -17.82 -12.94 16.56
CA GLU A 374 -16.37 -12.84 16.30
C GLU A 374 -15.57 -13.88 17.10
N GLN A 375 -15.96 -14.17 18.34
CA GLN A 375 -15.34 -15.23 19.15
C GLN A 375 -15.55 -16.61 18.54
N LYS A 376 -16.74 -16.90 18.04
CA LYS A 376 -17.03 -18.17 17.35
C LYS A 376 -16.22 -18.33 16.07
N ILE A 377 -16.01 -17.25 15.32
CA ILE A 377 -15.14 -17.26 14.14
C ILE A 377 -13.69 -17.50 14.55
N ARG A 378 -13.17 -16.81 15.58
CA ARG A 378 -11.82 -17.08 16.11
C ARG A 378 -11.66 -18.52 16.57
N LYS A 379 -12.67 -19.09 17.24
CA LYS A 379 -12.72 -20.50 17.60
C LYS A 379 -12.55 -21.40 16.38
N TYR A 380 -13.31 -21.18 15.32
CA TYR A 380 -13.16 -21.92 14.06
C TYR A 380 -11.74 -21.80 13.49
N LEU A 381 -11.17 -20.60 13.46
CA LEU A 381 -9.81 -20.39 12.93
C LEU A 381 -8.72 -21.09 13.76
N VAL A 382 -8.84 -21.07 15.09
CA VAL A 382 -7.86 -21.67 16.01
C VAL A 382 -7.98 -23.19 16.07
N ASP A 383 -9.20 -23.72 16.14
CA ASP A 383 -9.46 -25.17 16.23
C ASP A 383 -8.99 -25.90 14.96
N ASN A 384 -9.11 -25.26 13.80
CA ASN A 384 -8.61 -25.78 12.53
C ASN A 384 -7.14 -25.41 12.26
N HIS A 385 -6.45 -24.86 13.24
CA HIS A 385 -5.04 -24.48 13.18
C HIS A 385 -4.68 -23.46 12.10
N TYR A 386 -5.62 -22.68 11.58
CA TYR A 386 -5.38 -21.74 10.48
C TYR A 386 -4.57 -20.50 10.87
N VAL A 387 -4.61 -20.08 12.13
CA VAL A 387 -3.87 -18.91 12.61
C VAL A 387 -2.40 -19.25 12.80
N GLU A 388 -1.51 -18.77 11.93
CA GLU A 388 -0.06 -19.00 12.03
C GLU A 388 0.59 -18.06 13.03
N THR A 389 0.45 -16.76 12.80
CA THR A 389 1.10 -15.73 13.60
C THR A 389 0.18 -14.50 13.73
N VAL A 390 0.15 -13.88 14.91
CA VAL A 390 -0.44 -12.55 15.12
C VAL A 390 0.67 -11.58 15.51
N ILE A 391 0.81 -10.49 14.75
CA ILE A 391 1.86 -9.50 14.93
C ILE A 391 1.22 -8.17 15.31
N SER A 392 1.56 -7.62 16.47
CA SER A 392 1.17 -6.26 16.88
C SER A 392 2.18 -5.26 16.35
N LEU A 393 1.74 -4.22 15.66
CA LEU A 393 2.61 -3.17 15.12
C LEU A 393 2.51 -1.86 15.91
N ALA A 394 3.49 -0.99 15.71
CA ALA A 394 3.50 0.33 16.31
C ALA A 394 2.30 1.20 15.88
N PRO A 395 1.83 2.12 16.74
CA PRO A 395 0.82 3.10 16.37
C PRO A 395 1.34 4.12 15.36
N ASN A 396 0.41 4.80 14.69
CA ASN A 396 0.66 5.88 13.71
C ASN A 396 1.48 5.44 12.48
N LEU A 397 1.50 4.15 12.13
CA LEU A 397 2.12 3.70 10.88
C LEU A 397 1.28 4.09 9.65
N PHE A 398 -0.04 4.13 9.80
CA PHE A 398 -0.99 4.44 8.72
C PHE A 398 -1.37 5.92 8.70
N TYR A 399 -1.51 6.46 7.51
CA TYR A 399 -1.99 7.84 7.33
C TYR A 399 -3.41 8.01 7.83
N GLY A 400 -3.72 9.18 8.40
CA GLY A 400 -5.08 9.53 8.81
C GLY A 400 -5.59 8.85 10.09
N THR A 401 -4.78 8.00 10.74
CA THR A 401 -5.16 7.32 11.98
C THR A 401 -3.97 7.17 12.94
N SER A 402 -4.24 7.30 14.24
CA SER A 402 -3.26 7.01 15.29
C SER A 402 -3.38 5.59 15.85
N ILE A 403 -4.27 4.78 15.27
CA ILE A 403 -4.56 3.43 15.72
C ILE A 403 -3.36 2.52 15.41
N ALA A 404 -2.94 1.74 16.39
CA ALA A 404 -2.06 0.59 16.16
C ALA A 404 -2.83 -0.50 15.40
N VAL A 405 -2.16 -1.18 14.49
CA VAL A 405 -2.76 -2.27 13.71
C VAL A 405 -2.04 -3.57 14.02
N ASN A 406 -2.68 -4.68 13.68
CA ASN A 406 -2.08 -5.98 13.77
C ASN A 406 -2.03 -6.63 12.38
N ILE A 407 -1.07 -7.53 12.16
CA ILE A 407 -1.06 -8.43 11.00
C ILE A 407 -1.50 -9.81 11.49
N LEU A 408 -2.54 -10.34 10.85
CA LEU A 408 -2.98 -11.73 10.99
C LEU A 408 -2.40 -12.55 9.84
N VAL A 409 -1.56 -13.53 10.18
CA VAL A 409 -1.01 -14.48 9.21
C VAL A 409 -1.78 -15.79 9.31
N LEU A 410 -2.35 -16.24 8.19
CA LEU A 410 -3.09 -17.49 8.08
C LEU A 410 -2.38 -18.47 7.15
N ALA A 411 -2.42 -19.75 7.48
CA ALA A 411 -1.94 -20.84 6.62
C ALA A 411 -2.78 -22.11 6.83
N LYS A 412 -3.07 -22.84 5.74
CA LYS A 412 -3.88 -24.08 5.79
C LYS A 412 -3.05 -25.35 6.04
N ASN A 413 -1.77 -25.34 5.68
CA ASN A 413 -0.84 -26.47 5.81
C ASN A 413 -0.04 -26.48 7.13
N LYS A 414 -0.59 -25.93 8.21
CA LYS A 414 0.11 -25.94 9.50
C LYS A 414 0.23 -27.36 10.05
N THR A 415 1.46 -27.85 10.16
CA THR A 415 1.77 -29.14 10.79
C THR A 415 1.84 -29.04 12.31
N VAL A 416 2.07 -27.85 12.85
CA VAL A 416 2.21 -27.57 14.27
C VAL A 416 0.96 -26.87 14.79
N LYS A 417 0.48 -27.29 15.96
CA LYS A 417 -0.74 -26.79 16.62
C LYS A 417 -0.48 -25.58 17.52
N THR A 418 0.53 -24.78 17.18
CA THR A 418 0.87 -23.55 17.89
C THR A 418 0.55 -22.33 17.04
N THR A 419 0.29 -21.21 17.71
CA THR A 419 0.19 -19.89 17.10
C THR A 419 1.26 -19.00 17.72
N GLN A 420 2.00 -18.29 16.87
CA GLN A 420 3.02 -17.35 17.31
C GLN A 420 2.42 -15.95 17.54
N PHE A 421 2.81 -15.30 18.62
CA PHE A 421 2.49 -13.91 18.91
C PHE A 421 3.77 -13.09 18.89
N ILE A 422 3.79 -11.98 18.16
CA ILE A 422 4.93 -11.06 18.07
C ILE A 422 4.47 -9.65 18.46
N ASP A 423 5.12 -9.05 19.45
CA ASP A 423 4.93 -7.65 19.81
C ASP A 423 6.01 -6.76 19.19
N ALA A 424 5.72 -6.24 17.99
CA ALA A 424 6.55 -5.27 17.31
C ALA A 424 6.10 -3.82 17.56
N SER A 425 5.30 -3.56 18.61
CA SER A 425 4.79 -2.21 18.92
C SER A 425 5.89 -1.19 19.24
N LYS A 426 7.05 -1.66 19.70
CA LYS A 426 8.25 -0.84 19.96
C LYS A 426 9.13 -0.62 18.72
N LEU A 427 8.89 -1.34 17.63
CA LEU A 427 9.72 -1.26 16.41
C LEU A 427 9.19 -0.18 15.47
N PHE A 428 9.63 1.06 15.67
CA PHE A 428 9.33 2.15 14.75
C PHE A 428 10.35 3.27 14.89
N LYS A 429 10.54 4.01 13.79
CA LYS A 429 11.19 5.31 13.81
C LYS A 429 10.11 6.38 13.82
N LYS A 430 10.18 7.31 14.76
CA LYS A 430 9.26 8.45 14.80
C LYS A 430 9.66 9.47 13.74
N GLU A 431 8.72 9.82 12.87
CA GLU A 431 8.82 10.98 11.99
C GLU A 431 7.85 12.07 12.44
N THR A 432 7.82 13.20 11.74
CA THR A 432 7.06 14.41 12.13
C THR A 432 5.62 14.10 12.51
N ASN A 433 4.87 13.45 11.61
CA ASN A 433 3.45 13.16 11.80
C ASN A 433 3.15 11.67 12.00
N ASN A 434 3.98 10.79 11.43
CA ASN A 434 3.75 9.34 11.41
C ASN A 434 4.93 8.58 12.01
N SER A 435 4.72 7.29 12.23
CA SER A 435 5.75 6.32 12.53
C SER A 435 6.10 5.59 11.24
N VAL A 436 7.34 5.13 11.09
CA VAL A 436 7.76 4.29 9.95
C VAL A 436 8.50 3.05 10.44
N LEU A 437 8.30 1.93 9.74
CA LEU A 437 9.15 0.75 9.88
C LEU A 437 10.41 0.95 9.04
N THR A 438 11.58 0.71 9.62
CA THR A 438 12.85 0.68 8.88
C THR A 438 13.12 -0.75 8.39
N ASP A 439 14.09 -0.90 7.52
CA ASP A 439 14.51 -2.21 6.98
C ASP A 439 14.97 -3.14 8.10
N GLU A 440 15.68 -2.61 9.10
CA GLU A 440 16.14 -3.35 10.27
C GLU A 440 14.95 -3.85 11.11
N HIS A 441 13.92 -3.03 11.29
CA HIS A 441 12.71 -3.45 12.00
C HIS A 441 12.01 -4.60 11.28
N ILE A 442 11.90 -4.51 9.94
CA ILE A 442 11.27 -5.57 9.13
C ILE A 442 12.09 -6.85 9.20
N GLN A 443 13.42 -6.77 9.06
CA GLN A 443 14.31 -7.93 9.19
C GLN A 443 14.19 -8.59 10.56
N GLN A 444 14.12 -7.81 11.64
CA GLN A 444 13.95 -8.35 12.99
C GLN A 444 12.62 -9.11 13.13
N ILE A 445 11.51 -8.54 12.64
CA ILE A 445 10.20 -9.23 12.65
C ILE A 445 10.26 -10.52 11.82
N MET A 446 10.85 -10.47 10.63
CA MET A 446 10.95 -11.62 9.73
C MET A 446 11.83 -12.74 10.30
N GLN A 447 12.93 -12.40 10.97
CA GLN A 447 13.81 -13.38 11.60
C GLN A 447 13.07 -14.19 12.66
N VAL A 448 12.28 -13.51 13.50
CA VAL A 448 11.51 -14.14 14.57
C VAL A 448 10.30 -14.89 14.01
N PHE A 449 9.65 -14.34 12.98
CA PHE A 449 8.60 -15.04 12.24
C PHE A 449 9.10 -16.35 11.62
N ALA A 450 10.32 -16.36 11.07
CA ALA A 450 10.90 -17.54 10.44
C ALA A 450 11.36 -18.59 11.47
N SER A 451 12.01 -18.16 12.56
CA SER A 451 12.59 -19.07 13.56
C SER A 451 11.56 -19.67 14.51
N LYS A 452 10.40 -19.01 14.67
CA LYS A 452 9.36 -19.33 15.66
C LYS A 452 9.86 -19.33 17.12
N GLN A 453 11.02 -18.73 17.39
CA GLN A 453 11.63 -18.69 18.71
C GLN A 453 10.87 -17.78 19.67
N ASP A 454 10.81 -18.21 20.93
CA ASP A 454 10.33 -17.39 22.04
C ASP A 454 11.43 -16.40 22.43
N ILE A 455 11.08 -15.12 22.51
CA ILE A 455 11.97 -14.04 22.89
C ILE A 455 11.25 -13.20 23.93
N GLU A 456 11.90 -13.03 25.08
CA GLU A 456 11.36 -12.27 26.21
C GLU A 456 10.88 -10.89 25.75
N TYR A 457 9.66 -10.53 26.17
CA TYR A 457 8.97 -9.28 25.83
C TYR A 457 8.72 -8.99 24.33
N PHE A 458 9.02 -9.94 23.43
CA PHE A 458 8.94 -9.71 21.99
C PHE A 458 8.14 -10.77 21.26
N ALA A 459 8.33 -12.06 21.55
CA ALA A 459 7.62 -13.12 20.86
C ALA A 459 7.40 -14.37 21.70
N LYS A 460 6.26 -15.03 21.47
CA LYS A 460 5.92 -16.30 22.12
C LYS A 460 5.08 -17.20 21.21
N SER A 461 5.49 -18.45 21.08
CA SER A 461 4.71 -19.52 20.45
C SER A 461 3.86 -20.22 21.49
N VAL A 462 2.53 -20.21 21.30
CA VAL A 462 1.56 -20.72 22.27
C VAL A 462 0.78 -21.86 21.67
N ASP A 463 0.54 -22.92 22.45
CA ASP A 463 -0.32 -24.04 22.03
C ASP A 463 -1.77 -23.57 21.85
N ASN A 464 -2.43 -24.03 20.80
CA ASN A 464 -3.80 -23.65 20.51
C ASN A 464 -4.78 -24.03 21.63
N GLN A 465 -4.47 -25.03 22.46
CA GLN A 465 -5.27 -25.36 23.64
C GLN A 465 -5.23 -24.25 24.67
N THR A 466 -4.06 -23.63 24.92
CA THR A 466 -3.95 -22.48 25.82
C THR A 466 -4.78 -21.29 25.32
N ILE A 467 -4.87 -21.11 23.99
CA ILE A 467 -5.73 -20.09 23.38
C ILE A 467 -7.21 -20.43 23.58
N ALA A 468 -7.59 -21.70 23.44
CA ALA A 468 -8.95 -22.16 23.69
C ALA A 468 -9.36 -21.98 25.16
N ASP A 469 -8.45 -22.27 26.10
CA ASP A 469 -8.65 -22.09 27.55
C ASP A 469 -8.77 -20.59 27.91
N ASN A 470 -8.22 -19.70 27.08
CA ASN A 470 -8.31 -18.24 27.21
C ASN A 470 -9.39 -17.64 26.30
N ASP A 471 -10.53 -18.33 26.18
CA ASP A 471 -11.73 -17.86 25.46
C ASP A 471 -11.49 -17.47 23.98
N TYR A 472 -10.49 -18.09 23.35
CA TYR A 472 -10.05 -17.78 21.98
C TYR A 472 -9.62 -16.31 21.82
N ASN A 473 -9.04 -15.72 22.85
CA ASN A 473 -8.40 -14.42 22.78
C ASN A 473 -7.08 -14.53 22.01
N LEU A 474 -6.91 -13.67 21.02
CA LEU A 474 -5.73 -13.64 20.14
C LEU A 474 -4.95 -12.31 20.27
N ALA A 475 -5.22 -11.51 21.30
CA ALA A 475 -4.47 -10.29 21.56
C ALA A 475 -3.04 -10.64 21.98
N VAL A 476 -2.05 -10.04 21.32
CA VAL A 476 -0.62 -10.29 21.58
C VAL A 476 -0.26 -10.08 23.05
N SER A 477 -0.81 -9.03 23.68
CA SER A 477 -0.60 -8.71 25.10
C SER A 477 -1.14 -9.75 26.09
N SER A 478 -1.92 -10.73 25.63
CA SER A 478 -2.37 -11.85 26.47
C SER A 478 -1.31 -12.94 26.60
N TYR A 479 -0.26 -12.92 25.77
CA TYR A 479 0.73 -13.98 25.67
C TYR A 479 2.18 -13.49 25.73
N VAL A 480 2.45 -12.30 25.20
CA VAL A 480 3.75 -11.64 25.31
C VAL A 480 3.69 -10.66 26.47
N GLU A 481 4.51 -10.89 27.48
CA GLU A 481 4.60 -10.01 28.65
C GLU A 481 5.22 -8.68 28.25
N ALA A 482 4.74 -7.58 28.84
CA ALA A 482 5.38 -6.28 28.65
C ALA A 482 6.60 -6.17 29.57
N GLU A 483 7.69 -5.62 29.05
CA GLU A 483 8.88 -5.29 29.84
C GLU A 483 8.54 -4.28 30.94
N ASP A 484 8.93 -4.59 32.19
CA ASP A 484 8.79 -3.66 33.31
C ASP A 484 9.93 -2.63 33.29
N THR A 485 9.66 -1.46 32.72
CA THR A 485 10.65 -0.37 32.61
C THR A 485 10.69 0.55 33.83
N ARG A 486 10.00 0.20 34.93
CA ARG A 486 10.04 1.01 36.15
C ARG A 486 11.44 0.94 36.76
N GLU A 487 11.98 2.10 37.15
CA GLU A 487 13.25 2.13 37.88
C GLU A 487 13.12 1.32 39.17
N VAL A 488 13.99 0.31 39.31
CA VAL A 488 14.11 -0.43 40.57
C VAL A 488 14.83 0.48 41.56
N ILE A 489 14.06 1.21 42.35
CA ILE A 489 14.60 2.03 43.43
C ILE A 489 15.07 1.10 44.54
N ASP A 490 16.38 1.10 44.83
CA ASP A 490 16.89 0.46 46.03
C ASP A 490 16.42 1.28 47.26
N ILE A 491 15.34 0.81 47.87
CA ILE A 491 14.72 1.42 49.05
C ILE A 491 15.72 1.52 50.21
N LYS A 492 16.66 0.57 50.34
CA LYS A 492 17.68 0.61 51.39
C LYS A 492 18.67 1.74 51.13
N GLN A 493 19.16 1.86 49.90
CA GLN A 493 20.07 2.95 49.52
C GLN A 493 19.38 4.32 49.64
N LEU A 494 18.13 4.44 49.19
CA LEU A 494 17.36 5.67 49.31
C LEU A 494 17.19 6.08 50.78
N ASN A 495 16.82 5.13 51.66
CA ASN A 495 16.69 5.40 53.10
C ASN A 495 18.04 5.79 53.74
N ALA A 496 19.15 5.18 53.32
CA ALA A 496 20.48 5.56 53.78
C ALA A 496 20.84 6.99 53.36
N ASN A 497 20.55 7.37 52.10
CA ASN A 497 20.77 8.72 51.60
C ASN A 497 19.92 9.74 52.38
N ILE A 498 18.64 9.45 52.63
CA ILE A 498 17.75 10.31 53.44
C ILE A 498 18.32 10.50 54.85
N ALA A 499 18.75 9.42 55.50
CA ALA A 499 19.34 9.49 56.84
C ALA A 499 20.62 10.35 56.87
N GLU A 500 21.48 10.23 55.86
CA GLU A 500 22.69 11.04 55.73
C GLU A 500 22.36 12.53 55.51
N THR A 501 21.39 12.83 54.63
CA THR A 501 20.93 14.21 54.39
C THR A 501 20.35 14.84 55.65
N VAL A 502 19.52 14.11 56.40
CA VAL A 502 18.98 14.58 57.69
C VAL A 502 20.10 14.84 58.69
N LYS A 503 21.11 13.96 58.76
CA LYS A 503 22.28 14.16 59.61
C LYS A 503 23.03 15.44 59.25
N LYS A 504 23.30 15.69 57.96
CA LYS A 504 23.96 16.92 57.49
C LYS A 504 23.16 18.18 57.82
N ILE A 505 21.84 18.15 57.63
CA ILE A 505 20.95 19.27 57.97
C ILE A 505 21.03 19.56 59.48
N ASN A 506 21.01 18.52 60.32
CA ASN A 506 21.09 18.71 61.77
C ASN A 506 22.44 19.26 62.22
N THR A 507 23.55 18.82 61.62
CA THR A 507 24.88 19.39 61.88
C THR A 507 24.91 20.88 61.51
N LEU A 508 24.49 21.23 60.29
CA LEU A 508 24.48 22.63 59.85
C LEU A 508 23.60 23.52 60.72
N ARG A 509 22.47 23.00 61.22
CA ARG A 509 21.61 23.73 62.18
C ARG A 509 22.33 23.97 63.51
N ALA A 510 23.00 22.96 64.04
CA ALA A 510 23.76 23.08 65.28
C ALA A 510 24.90 24.10 65.15
N ASP A 511 25.63 24.09 64.03
CA ASP A 511 26.70 25.04 63.75
C ASP A 511 26.16 26.48 63.68
N ILE A 512 24.99 26.68 63.06
CA ILE A 512 24.31 28.00 63.03
C ILE A 512 23.89 28.44 64.43
N ASP A 513 23.31 27.54 65.24
CA ASP A 513 22.89 27.84 66.61
C ASP A 513 24.08 28.23 67.50
N GLU A 514 25.27 27.65 67.26
CA GLU A 514 26.51 28.01 67.95
C GLU A 514 26.96 29.42 67.58
N ILE A 515 26.97 29.77 66.29
CA ILE A 515 27.29 31.13 65.82
C ILE A 515 26.30 32.16 66.39
N ILE A 516 25.00 31.85 66.43
CA ILE A 516 23.99 32.75 67.02
C ILE A 516 24.28 32.99 68.51
N LYS A 517 24.62 31.94 69.28
CA LYS A 517 25.00 32.09 70.69
C LYS A 517 26.23 32.96 70.87
N GLU A 518 27.23 32.86 69.99
CA GLU A 518 28.40 33.73 70.03
C GLU A 518 28.07 35.20 69.71
N ILE A 519 27.07 35.46 68.85
CA ILE A 519 26.63 36.82 68.50
C ILE A 519 25.74 37.43 69.60
N GLU A 520 24.92 36.62 70.28
CA GLU A 520 24.00 37.07 71.34
C GLU A 520 24.65 37.18 72.73
N ALA A 521 25.86 36.64 72.92
CA ALA A 521 26.68 36.74 74.13
C ALA A 521 27.53 38.02 74.15
#